data_AF-A0A0S8E632-F1
#
_entry.id   AF-A0A0S8E632-F1
#
_cell.length_a   1.000
_cell.length_b   1.000
_cell.length_c   1.000
_cell.angle_alpha   90.00
_cell.angle_beta   90.00
_cell.angle_gamma   90.00
#
_symmetry.space_group_name_H-M   'P 1'
#
loop_
_entity.id
_entity.type
_entity.pdbx_description
1 polymer ?
#
loop_
_entity_poly.entity_id
_entity_poly.type
_entity_poly.pdbx_seq_one_letter_code
_entity_poly.pdbx_strand_id
1 'polypeptide(L)'
;MCRSTFYQVKWEIPVKATIGDDMDNPCRPWWRNAVEEANEEILAIDKMVEAIEPLDEETTKIRGLITGFESCYHEADKEVERIIKAIGCGQCPEESNERPPQRKKELEDCHRILSRWCEDTAVKNIDSEFGGVSAEKLLSYIGKASPLKVWQVERIVDKVRAALEPSRPYHMMVFDLGEYGEPGAHPVGEHYKDEAEFLQQTKEIIIHDTVDGQEAKVSLAMAIDMVAPCNWDFVGGIVTLLKAIGGELHPERPYVCHSRNLKLSPLYDRLKAISNTLGVFWKQGETRKPIDSNILTLLGESTPVKRWLAASLGTTIRLQLEASSDCWLTFC
;
A
#
# COMPACT_ATOMS: atom_id res chain seq x y z
N MET A 1 -9.62 -2.38 -4.99
CA MET A 1 -8.18 -2.33 -5.36
C MET A 1 -7.57 -0.99 -4.94
N CYS A 2 -6.97 -0.83 -3.74
CA CYS A 2 -6.76 -1.79 -2.65
C CYS A 2 -8.06 -2.34 -2.05
N ARG A 3 -7.96 -3.47 -1.36
CA ARG A 3 -8.83 -4.66 -1.45
C ARG A 3 -8.50 -5.46 -2.71
N SER A 4 -7.36 -6.12 -2.58
CA SER A 4 -7.00 -7.43 -3.13
C SER A 4 -7.63 -7.82 -4.47
N THR A 5 -6.88 -7.63 -5.55
CA THR A 5 -6.82 -8.60 -6.65
C THR A 5 -6.04 -9.86 -6.25
N PHE A 6 -6.04 -10.23 -4.96
CA PHE A 6 -5.67 -11.59 -4.58
C PHE A 6 -6.85 -12.45 -4.92
N TYR A 7 -6.77 -13.23 -6.01
CA TYR A 7 -7.39 -14.54 -6.33
C TYR A 7 -7.10 -14.71 -7.83
N GLN A 8 -6.14 -15.50 -8.32
CA GLN A 8 -5.78 -16.86 -7.99
C GLN A 8 -4.31 -17.11 -8.39
N VAL A 9 -3.33 -16.71 -7.57
CA VAL A 9 -2.12 -17.54 -7.56
C VAL A 9 -2.56 -18.80 -6.84
N LYS A 10 -2.82 -19.89 -7.58
CA LYS A 10 -2.93 -21.22 -6.97
C LYS A 10 -1.67 -21.38 -6.12
N TRP A 11 -1.85 -21.38 -4.81
CA TRP A 11 -0.78 -21.69 -3.87
C TRP A 11 -0.50 -23.18 -3.97
N GLU A 12 0.21 -23.59 -5.02
CA GLU A 12 0.89 -24.87 -5.01
C GLU A 12 2.03 -24.74 -4.02
N ILE A 13 1.80 -25.24 -2.80
CA ILE A 13 2.85 -25.43 -1.80
C ILE A 13 3.95 -26.23 -2.51
N PRO A 14 5.16 -25.68 -2.73
CA PRO A 14 6.22 -26.45 -3.36
C PRO A 14 6.54 -27.64 -2.46
N VAL A 15 6.24 -28.84 -2.97
CA VAL A 15 6.54 -30.10 -2.29
C VAL A 15 8.06 -30.24 -2.22
N LYS A 16 8.59 -30.03 -1.01
CA LYS A 16 9.96 -30.35 -0.57
C LYS A 16 11.08 -29.78 -1.45
N ALA A 17 11.46 -28.53 -1.18
CA ALA A 17 12.82 -28.09 -1.46
C ALA A 17 13.78 -28.87 -0.54
N THR A 18 14.75 -29.57 -1.14
CA THR A 18 15.83 -30.28 -0.44
C THR A 18 16.70 -29.28 0.32
N ILE A 19 16.78 -29.48 1.63
CA ILE A 19 17.53 -28.68 2.60
C ILE A 19 19.03 -28.84 2.35
N GLY A 20 19.69 -27.74 1.97
CA GLY A 20 21.13 -27.57 2.12
C GLY A 20 21.40 -26.88 3.47
N ASP A 21 22.36 -27.41 4.22
CA ASP A 21 22.58 -27.21 5.67
C ASP A 21 23.13 -25.84 6.13
N ASP A 22 22.88 -24.75 5.40
CA ASP A 22 23.34 -23.41 5.82
C ASP A 22 22.44 -22.28 5.27
N MET A 23 21.13 -22.36 5.56
CA MET A 23 20.14 -21.37 5.12
C MET A 23 19.35 -20.84 6.32
N ASP A 24 19.52 -19.55 6.56
CA ASP A 24 18.74 -18.67 7.41
C ASP A 24 17.26 -19.05 7.47
N ASN A 25 16.73 -19.14 8.68
CA ASN A 25 15.38 -19.60 9.02
C ASN A 25 14.31 -18.83 8.20
N PRO A 26 13.87 -19.33 7.03
CA PRO A 26 13.14 -18.51 6.09
C PRO A 26 11.71 -18.31 6.61
N CYS A 27 11.24 -17.07 6.59
CA CYS A 27 9.87 -16.73 6.98
C CYS A 27 8.88 -17.61 6.22
N ARG A 28 7.88 -18.17 6.94
CA ARG A 28 6.74 -18.82 6.28
C ARG A 28 6.11 -17.84 5.27
N PRO A 29 5.62 -18.32 4.09
CA PRO A 29 5.18 -17.44 2.99
C PRO A 29 4.13 -16.39 3.37
N TRP A 30 3.35 -16.63 4.41
CA TRP A 30 2.32 -15.71 4.88
C TRP A 30 2.86 -14.44 5.57
N TRP A 31 4.17 -14.35 5.82
CA TRP A 31 4.84 -13.16 6.39
C TRP A 31 5.41 -12.21 5.34
N ARG A 32 5.37 -12.56 4.05
CA ARG A 32 5.98 -11.79 2.95
C ARG A 32 5.51 -10.34 2.85
N ASN A 33 4.30 -10.02 3.35
CA ASN A 33 3.78 -8.65 3.35
C ASN A 33 4.31 -7.78 4.51
N ALA A 34 5.16 -8.33 5.38
CA ALA A 34 5.61 -7.68 6.60
C ALA A 34 7.13 -7.74 6.81
N VAL A 35 7.79 -8.86 6.49
CA VAL A 35 9.24 -9.01 6.66
C VAL A 35 9.81 -10.15 5.80
N GLU A 36 11.09 -10.04 5.45
CA GLU A 36 11.83 -11.07 4.72
C GLU A 36 12.36 -12.18 5.64
N GLU A 37 12.85 -11.81 6.82
CA GLU A 37 13.47 -12.71 7.81
C GLU A 37 12.66 -12.85 9.10
N ALA A 38 12.65 -14.05 9.67
CA ALA A 38 11.90 -14.33 10.89
C ALA A 38 12.66 -13.86 12.13
N ASN A 39 12.03 -13.01 12.94
CA ASN A 39 12.52 -12.68 14.28
C ASN A 39 11.94 -13.64 15.35
N GLU A 40 12.41 -13.53 16.59
CA GLU A 40 11.94 -14.40 17.70
C GLU A 40 10.42 -14.38 17.90
N GLU A 41 9.77 -13.23 17.67
CA GLU A 41 8.31 -13.14 17.78
C GLU A 41 7.61 -13.92 16.67
N ILE A 42 8.09 -13.82 15.43
CA ILE A 42 7.56 -14.60 14.30
C ILE A 42 7.74 -16.10 14.55
N LEU A 43 8.91 -16.53 15.00
CA LEU A 43 9.17 -17.93 15.32
C LEU A 43 8.25 -18.45 16.44
N ALA A 44 7.97 -17.61 17.44
CA ALA A 44 7.01 -17.95 18.49
C ALA A 44 5.58 -18.10 17.94
N ILE A 45 5.16 -17.22 17.02
CA ILE A 45 3.84 -17.30 16.37
C ILE A 45 3.76 -18.51 15.44
N ASP A 46 4.82 -18.82 14.69
CA ASP A 46 4.86 -20.00 13.82
C ASP A 46 4.78 -21.29 14.65
N LYS A 47 5.40 -21.34 15.84
CA LYS A 47 5.21 -22.46 16.76
C LYS A 47 3.77 -22.58 17.28
N MET A 48 3.03 -21.48 17.39
CA MET A 48 1.60 -21.54 17.75
C MET A 48 0.77 -22.22 16.65
N VAL A 49 1.10 -21.99 15.37
CA VAL A 49 0.36 -22.61 14.27
C VAL A 49 0.58 -24.12 14.21
N GLU A 50 1.80 -24.58 14.48
CA GLU A 50 2.14 -26.01 14.49
C GLU A 50 1.31 -26.80 15.51
N ALA A 51 0.91 -26.16 16.61
CA ALA A 51 0.07 -26.77 17.64
C ALA A 51 -1.42 -26.85 17.28
N ILE A 52 -1.87 -26.13 16.24
CA ILE A 52 -3.27 -26.07 15.81
C ILE A 52 -3.50 -26.63 14.40
N GLU A 53 -2.44 -27.01 13.69
CA GLU A 53 -2.54 -27.64 12.37
C GLU A 53 -3.21 -29.04 12.46
N PRO A 54 -3.98 -29.45 11.43
CA PRO A 54 -4.28 -28.72 10.21
C PRO A 54 -5.30 -27.58 10.41
N LEU A 55 -5.12 -26.48 9.68
CA LEU A 55 -6.06 -25.35 9.70
C LEU A 55 -7.31 -25.68 8.89
N ASP A 56 -8.48 -25.26 9.39
CA ASP A 56 -9.71 -25.29 8.60
C ASP A 56 -9.71 -24.20 7.50
N GLU A 57 -10.70 -24.29 6.61
CA GLU A 57 -10.83 -23.40 5.46
C GLU A 57 -11.03 -21.92 5.88
N GLU A 58 -11.87 -21.66 6.88
CA GLU A 58 -12.17 -20.30 7.33
C GLU A 58 -10.96 -19.67 8.03
N THR A 59 -10.26 -20.43 8.86
CA THR A 59 -9.01 -20.03 9.50
C THR A 59 -7.94 -19.67 8.45
N THR A 60 -7.85 -20.45 7.37
CA THR A 60 -6.95 -20.15 6.24
C THR A 60 -7.34 -18.87 5.51
N LYS A 61 -8.64 -18.65 5.24
CA LYS A 61 -9.14 -17.40 4.63
C LYS A 61 -8.86 -16.18 5.50
N ILE A 62 -9.10 -16.27 6.82
CA ILE A 62 -8.83 -15.16 7.75
C ILE A 62 -7.33 -14.84 7.77
N ARG A 63 -6.47 -15.88 7.75
CA ARG A 63 -5.02 -15.66 7.64
C ARG A 63 -4.64 -14.99 6.32
N GLY A 64 -5.33 -15.31 5.23
CA GLY A 64 -5.20 -14.63 3.94
C GLY A 64 -5.55 -13.14 4.03
N LEU A 65 -6.60 -12.77 4.75
CA LEU A 65 -6.94 -11.36 5.00
C LEU A 65 -5.81 -10.61 5.73
N ILE A 66 -5.16 -11.26 6.71
CA ILE A 66 -4.02 -10.68 7.44
C ILE A 66 -2.81 -10.47 6.50
N THR A 67 -2.53 -11.41 5.59
CA THR A 67 -1.47 -11.25 4.59
C THR A 67 -1.78 -10.14 3.57
N GLY A 68 -3.05 -9.93 3.23
CA GLY A 68 -3.46 -8.84 2.33
C GLY A 68 -3.59 -7.47 3.01
N PHE A 69 -3.34 -7.37 4.31
CA PHE A 69 -3.48 -6.11 5.04
C PHE A 69 -2.35 -5.13 4.71
N GLU A 70 -2.71 -3.88 4.45
CA GLU A 70 -1.79 -2.77 4.20
C GLU A 70 -2.13 -1.56 5.08
N SER A 71 -1.22 -1.21 5.98
CA SER A 71 -1.34 -0.08 6.90
C SER A 71 -1.39 1.30 6.23
N CYS A 72 -0.96 1.39 4.96
CA CYS A 72 -1.02 2.64 4.19
C CYS A 72 -2.41 2.94 3.61
N TYR A 73 -3.34 1.99 3.70
CA TYR A 73 -4.69 2.12 3.17
C TYR A 73 -5.48 3.22 3.91
N HIS A 74 -6.23 4.03 3.16
CA HIS A 74 -7.01 5.15 3.72
C HIS A 74 -8.10 4.75 4.72
N GLU A 75 -8.52 3.48 4.75
CA GLU A 75 -9.41 2.91 5.78
C GLU A 75 -8.76 1.73 6.49
N ALA A 76 -7.43 1.78 6.71
CA ALA A 76 -6.69 0.69 7.34
C ALA A 76 -7.24 0.31 8.72
N ASP A 77 -7.73 1.26 9.51
CA ASP A 77 -8.35 1.01 10.80
C ASP A 77 -9.66 0.19 10.68
N LYS A 78 -10.54 0.56 9.75
CA LYS A 78 -11.78 -0.18 9.47
C LYS A 78 -11.49 -1.57 8.92
N GLU A 79 -10.43 -1.69 8.10
CA GLU A 79 -9.99 -2.96 7.55
C GLU A 79 -9.47 -3.89 8.67
N VAL A 80 -8.67 -3.37 9.60
CA VAL A 80 -8.24 -4.12 10.80
C VAL A 80 -9.44 -4.53 11.65
N GLU A 81 -10.41 -3.64 11.89
CA GLU A 81 -11.64 -3.99 12.62
C GLU A 81 -12.47 -5.07 11.92
N ARG A 82 -12.50 -5.08 10.57
CA ARG A 82 -13.13 -6.14 9.77
C ARG A 82 -12.43 -7.49 9.99
N ILE A 83 -11.09 -7.51 9.94
CA ILE A 83 -10.30 -8.73 10.19
C ILE A 83 -10.51 -9.21 11.63
N ILE A 84 -10.52 -8.30 12.61
CA ILE A 84 -10.74 -8.64 14.02
C ILE A 84 -12.13 -9.24 14.24
N LYS A 85 -13.17 -8.71 13.60
CA LYS A 85 -14.51 -9.32 13.61
C LYS A 85 -14.50 -10.73 13.05
N ALA A 86 -13.79 -10.95 11.93
CA ALA A 86 -13.65 -12.26 11.32
C ALA A 86 -12.97 -13.27 12.27
N ILE A 87 -11.89 -12.84 12.95
CA ILE A 87 -11.24 -13.64 14.01
C ILE A 87 -12.23 -13.93 15.14
N GLY A 88 -13.00 -12.94 15.58
CA GLY A 88 -13.95 -13.04 16.68
C GLY A 88 -15.09 -14.04 16.43
N CYS A 89 -15.68 -14.03 15.23
CA CYS A 89 -16.75 -14.96 14.87
C CYS A 89 -16.26 -16.27 14.24
N GLY A 90 -14.98 -16.34 13.82
CA GLY A 90 -14.41 -17.51 13.14
C GLY A 90 -14.90 -17.66 11.69
N GLN A 91 -15.35 -16.58 11.05
CA GLN A 91 -15.86 -16.59 9.68
C GLN A 91 -15.35 -15.39 8.90
N CYS A 92 -14.91 -15.60 7.66
CA CYS A 92 -14.58 -14.49 6.78
C CYS A 92 -15.86 -13.77 6.34
N PRO A 93 -15.92 -12.43 6.42
CA PRO A 93 -17.03 -11.69 5.84
C PRO A 93 -16.99 -11.80 4.32
N GLU A 94 -18.16 -11.65 3.69
CA GLU A 94 -18.23 -11.57 2.23
C GLU A 94 -17.31 -10.48 1.70
N GLU A 95 -16.63 -10.81 0.61
CA GLU A 95 -15.72 -9.90 -0.04
C GLU A 95 -16.49 -8.89 -0.87
N SER A 96 -16.21 -7.62 -0.62
CA SER A 96 -16.63 -6.54 -1.50
C SER A 96 -15.46 -6.12 -2.36
N ASN A 97 -15.61 -6.28 -3.67
CA ASN A 97 -14.70 -5.73 -4.67
C ASN A 97 -14.94 -4.23 -4.91
N GLU A 98 -15.91 -3.64 -4.22
CA GLU A 98 -16.23 -2.23 -4.36
C GLU A 98 -15.25 -1.36 -3.57
N ARG A 99 -14.86 -0.26 -4.18
CA ARG A 99 -14.11 0.79 -3.49
C ARG A 99 -15.04 1.59 -2.59
N PRO A 100 -14.55 2.13 -1.47
CA PRO A 100 -15.28 3.11 -0.70
C PRO A 100 -15.79 4.24 -1.60
N PRO A 101 -17.07 4.66 -1.48
CA PRO A 101 -17.68 5.62 -2.41
C PRO A 101 -16.88 6.92 -2.56
N GLN A 102 -16.35 7.44 -1.46
CA GLN A 102 -15.51 8.63 -1.48
C GLN A 102 -14.24 8.43 -2.33
N ARG A 103 -13.50 7.33 -2.12
CA ARG A 103 -12.27 7.06 -2.87
C ARG A 103 -12.55 6.77 -4.34
N LYS A 104 -13.66 6.09 -4.66
CA LYS A 104 -14.10 5.91 -6.05
C LYS A 104 -14.31 7.27 -6.74
N LYS A 105 -15.06 8.17 -6.08
CA LYS A 105 -15.31 9.52 -6.59
C LYS A 105 -14.00 10.31 -6.78
N GLU A 106 -13.09 10.28 -5.81
CA GLU A 106 -11.79 10.94 -5.91
C GLU A 106 -10.97 10.45 -7.11
N LEU A 107 -10.98 9.14 -7.41
CA LEU A 107 -10.32 8.58 -8.58
C LEU A 107 -10.98 9.01 -9.89
N GLU A 108 -12.31 8.97 -9.97
CA GLU A 108 -13.08 9.40 -11.15
C GLU A 108 -12.88 10.89 -11.43
N ASP A 109 -12.89 11.73 -10.39
CA ASP A 109 -12.67 13.17 -10.51
C ASP A 109 -11.22 13.48 -10.94
N CYS A 110 -10.23 12.81 -10.35
CA CYS A 110 -8.83 12.92 -10.76
C CYS A 110 -8.63 12.52 -12.23
N HIS A 111 -9.13 11.34 -12.62
CA HIS A 111 -9.05 10.84 -13.99
C HIS A 111 -9.70 11.81 -14.98
N ARG A 112 -10.92 12.29 -14.68
CA ARG A 112 -11.66 13.21 -15.53
C ARG A 112 -10.93 14.55 -15.71
N ILE A 113 -10.45 15.15 -14.62
CA ILE A 113 -9.78 16.45 -14.66
C ILE A 113 -8.47 16.37 -15.45
N LEU A 114 -7.62 15.38 -15.14
CA LEU A 114 -6.31 15.25 -15.75
C LEU A 114 -6.37 14.79 -17.20
N SER A 115 -7.24 13.82 -17.54
CA SER A 115 -7.42 13.38 -18.93
C SER A 115 -7.86 14.54 -19.83
N ARG A 116 -8.81 15.37 -19.35
CA ARG A 116 -9.29 16.53 -20.10
C ARG A 116 -8.20 17.57 -20.33
N TRP A 117 -7.28 17.76 -19.38
CA TRP A 117 -6.14 18.64 -19.56
C TRP A 117 -5.12 18.10 -20.56
N CYS A 118 -4.89 16.77 -20.58
CA CYS A 118 -4.05 16.12 -21.60
C CYS A 118 -4.64 16.28 -23.02
N GLU A 119 -5.97 16.17 -23.15
CA GLU A 119 -6.68 16.36 -24.43
C GLU A 119 -6.70 17.84 -24.89
N ASP A 120 -6.94 18.77 -23.98
CA ASP A 120 -6.98 20.21 -24.23
C ASP A 120 -6.29 20.98 -23.10
N THR A 121 -5.01 21.29 -23.30
CA THR A 121 -4.20 22.04 -22.33
C THR A 121 -4.67 23.49 -22.11
N ALA A 122 -5.58 23.99 -22.95
CA ALA A 122 -6.20 25.31 -22.80
C ALA A 122 -7.56 25.27 -22.09
N VAL A 123 -7.97 24.09 -21.59
CA VAL A 123 -9.24 23.92 -20.87
C VAL A 123 -9.36 24.89 -19.70
N LYS A 124 -10.53 25.54 -19.60
CA LYS A 124 -10.90 26.44 -18.51
C LYS A 124 -12.26 26.04 -17.94
N ASN A 125 -12.58 26.54 -16.75
CA ASN A 125 -13.91 26.43 -16.12
C ASN A 125 -14.39 24.97 -15.99
N ILE A 126 -13.51 24.07 -15.55
CA ILE A 126 -13.93 22.73 -15.16
C ILE A 126 -14.62 22.87 -13.80
N ASP A 127 -15.95 22.81 -13.79
CA ASP A 127 -16.76 22.80 -12.57
C ASP A 127 -16.66 21.42 -11.90
N SER A 128 -15.54 21.20 -11.22
CA SER A 128 -15.20 19.94 -10.56
C SER A 128 -14.20 20.19 -9.46
N GLU A 129 -14.21 19.32 -8.46
CA GLU A 129 -13.23 19.28 -7.38
C GLU A 129 -12.62 17.89 -7.27
N PHE A 130 -11.40 17.82 -6.75
CA PHE A 130 -10.69 16.60 -6.45
C PHE A 130 -10.21 16.68 -4.99
N GLY A 131 -10.83 15.92 -4.10
CA GLY A 131 -10.46 15.91 -2.68
C GLY A 131 -10.53 17.28 -2.00
N GLY A 132 -11.46 18.15 -2.43
CA GLY A 132 -11.58 19.53 -1.95
C GLY A 132 -10.65 20.54 -2.63
N VAL A 133 -9.86 20.12 -3.62
CA VAL A 133 -9.06 21.01 -4.48
C VAL A 133 -9.84 21.28 -5.76
N SER A 134 -10.09 22.55 -6.10
CA SER A 134 -10.76 22.88 -7.37
C SER A 134 -9.92 22.45 -8.56
N ALA A 135 -10.57 22.05 -9.65
CA ALA A 135 -9.88 21.63 -10.87
C ALA A 135 -8.96 22.74 -11.42
N GLU A 136 -9.38 24.01 -11.39
CA GLU A 136 -8.55 25.15 -11.80
C GLU A 136 -7.27 25.23 -10.94
N LYS A 137 -7.40 25.11 -9.62
CA LYS A 137 -6.25 25.14 -8.71
C LYS A 137 -5.32 23.95 -8.97
N LEU A 138 -5.88 22.76 -9.14
CA LEU A 138 -5.13 21.53 -9.41
C LEU A 138 -4.30 21.66 -10.71
N LEU A 139 -4.92 22.11 -11.80
CA LEU A 139 -4.25 22.28 -13.09
C LEU A 139 -3.23 23.44 -13.07
N SER A 140 -3.44 24.46 -12.24
CA SER A 140 -2.48 25.56 -12.09
C SER A 140 -1.11 25.10 -11.58
N TYR A 141 -1.04 23.97 -10.86
CA TYR A 141 0.24 23.41 -10.38
C TYR A 141 1.13 22.92 -11.51
N ILE A 142 0.56 22.49 -12.64
CA ILE A 142 1.32 21.98 -13.79
C ILE A 142 2.02 23.13 -14.54
N GLY A 143 1.44 24.34 -14.48
CA GLY A 143 1.94 25.54 -15.17
C GLY A 143 1.74 25.48 -16.70
N LYS A 144 2.62 26.14 -17.46
CA LYS A 144 2.57 26.14 -18.93
C LYS A 144 2.82 24.72 -19.48
N ALA A 145 1.94 24.25 -20.35
CA ALA A 145 2.06 22.96 -21.00
C ALA A 145 3.29 22.87 -21.91
N SER A 146 3.87 21.67 -21.96
CA SER A 146 4.91 21.23 -22.91
C SER A 146 4.66 19.76 -23.25
N PRO A 147 5.21 19.23 -24.36
CA PRO A 147 5.07 17.81 -24.69
C PRO A 147 5.47 16.88 -23.53
N LEU A 148 6.60 17.17 -22.87
CA LEU A 148 7.05 16.39 -21.71
C LEU A 148 6.03 16.41 -20.56
N LYS A 149 5.47 17.58 -20.22
CA LYS A 149 4.51 17.68 -19.11
C LYS A 149 3.21 16.94 -19.42
N VAL A 150 2.73 16.99 -20.67
CA VAL A 150 1.56 16.21 -21.10
C VAL A 150 1.83 14.72 -20.90
N TRP A 151 2.96 14.24 -21.41
CA TRP A 151 3.40 12.86 -21.26
C TRP A 151 3.51 12.42 -19.78
N GLN A 152 4.06 13.27 -18.91
CA GLN A 152 4.17 12.99 -17.47
C GLN A 152 2.80 12.90 -16.78
N VAL A 153 1.86 13.79 -17.11
CA VAL A 153 0.50 13.76 -16.55
C VAL A 153 -0.27 12.55 -17.08
N GLU A 154 -0.05 12.14 -18.34
CA GLU A 154 -0.66 10.92 -18.90
C GLU A 154 -0.24 9.68 -18.10
N ARG A 155 0.99 9.58 -17.60
CA ARG A 155 1.40 8.46 -16.73
C ARG A 155 0.63 8.43 -15.41
N ILE A 156 0.32 9.60 -14.82
CA ILE A 156 -0.55 9.68 -13.65
C ILE A 156 -1.98 9.24 -14.02
N VAL A 157 -2.50 9.69 -15.17
CA VAL A 157 -3.83 9.28 -15.68
C VAL A 157 -3.90 7.77 -15.89
N ASP A 158 -2.87 7.16 -16.48
CA ASP A 158 -2.80 5.72 -16.72
C ASP A 158 -2.81 4.94 -15.40
N LYS A 159 -2.09 5.43 -14.38
CA LYS A 159 -2.10 4.82 -13.03
C LYS A 159 -3.49 4.89 -12.37
N VAL A 160 -4.15 6.05 -12.45
CA VAL A 160 -5.51 6.22 -11.92
C VAL A 160 -6.51 5.38 -12.71
N ARG A 161 -6.37 5.32 -14.04
CA ARG A 161 -7.19 4.47 -14.91
C ARG A 161 -7.02 2.99 -14.58
N ALA A 162 -5.81 2.50 -14.38
CA ALA A 162 -5.57 1.11 -13.99
C ALA A 162 -6.28 0.75 -12.67
N ALA A 163 -6.37 1.71 -11.75
CA ALA A 163 -7.23 1.55 -10.57
C ALA A 163 -8.70 1.41 -10.99
N LEU A 164 -9.25 2.38 -11.72
CA LEU A 164 -10.68 2.38 -12.10
C LEU A 164 -11.06 1.18 -12.98
N GLU A 165 -10.16 0.74 -13.86
CA GLU A 165 -10.34 -0.27 -14.90
C GLU A 165 -9.19 -1.31 -14.84
N PRO A 166 -9.26 -2.34 -13.97
CA PRO A 166 -8.17 -3.30 -13.80
C PRO A 166 -7.77 -4.09 -15.06
N SER A 167 -8.63 -4.11 -16.08
CA SER A 167 -8.32 -4.67 -17.40
C SER A 167 -7.32 -3.85 -18.22
N ARG A 168 -6.92 -2.67 -17.73
CA ARG A 168 -5.96 -1.77 -18.36
C ARG A 168 -4.79 -1.51 -17.40
N PRO A 169 -3.82 -2.43 -17.33
CA PRO A 169 -2.72 -2.31 -16.38
C PRO A 169 -1.83 -1.10 -16.71
N TYR A 170 -1.23 -0.54 -15.66
CA TYR A 170 -0.21 0.50 -15.79
C TYR A 170 1.16 -0.15 -16.04
N HIS A 171 1.99 0.48 -16.87
CA HIS A 171 3.36 0.03 -17.14
C HIS A 171 4.35 0.87 -16.34
N MET A 172 5.09 0.23 -15.43
CA MET A 172 6.09 0.91 -14.59
C MET A 172 7.23 1.51 -15.43
N MET A 173 7.74 2.67 -15.00
CA MET A 173 8.82 3.42 -15.66
C MET A 173 10.21 3.09 -15.10
N VAL A 174 10.29 2.78 -13.80
CA VAL A 174 11.54 2.61 -13.05
C VAL A 174 11.68 1.21 -12.48
N PHE A 175 10.61 0.61 -12.00
CA PHE A 175 10.67 -0.72 -11.38
C PHE A 175 10.50 -1.84 -12.41
N ASP A 176 11.34 -2.87 -12.34
CA ASP A 176 11.09 -4.16 -13.02
C ASP A 176 10.21 -5.05 -12.14
N LEU A 177 9.17 -4.42 -11.57
CA LEU A 177 8.30 -5.05 -10.61
C LEU A 177 6.87 -4.97 -11.13
N GLY A 178 6.14 -6.06 -10.96
CA GLY A 178 4.68 -6.05 -10.98
C GLY A 178 4.12 -5.25 -9.80
N GLU A 179 2.81 -5.31 -9.62
CA GLU A 179 2.11 -4.47 -8.64
C GLU A 179 2.53 -4.77 -7.18
N TYR A 180 3.07 -5.96 -6.91
CA TYR A 180 3.38 -6.45 -5.56
C TYR A 180 4.85 -6.88 -5.38
N GLY A 181 5.75 -6.37 -6.23
CA GLY A 181 7.18 -6.67 -6.13
C GLY A 181 7.60 -7.99 -6.79
N GLU A 182 6.70 -8.70 -7.46
CA GLU A 182 7.06 -9.79 -8.36
C GLU A 182 7.86 -9.26 -9.56
N PRO A 183 8.78 -10.03 -10.16
CA PRO A 183 9.48 -9.59 -11.37
C PRO A 183 8.51 -9.17 -12.48
N GLY A 184 8.80 -8.05 -13.13
CA GLY A 184 8.05 -7.58 -14.29
C GLY A 184 8.11 -8.57 -15.45
N ALA A 185 7.07 -8.56 -16.29
CA ALA A 185 7.03 -9.38 -17.50
C ALA A 185 7.99 -8.85 -18.60
N HIS A 186 8.46 -7.62 -18.46
CA HIS A 186 9.25 -6.90 -19.44
C HIS A 186 10.33 -6.07 -18.74
N PRO A 187 11.54 -5.95 -19.31
CA PRO A 187 12.56 -5.05 -18.81
C PRO A 187 12.04 -3.62 -18.64
N VAL A 188 12.49 -2.96 -17.58
CA VAL A 188 12.13 -1.57 -17.26
C VAL A 188 12.24 -0.66 -18.46
N GLY A 189 11.15 0.04 -18.79
CA GLY A 189 11.12 1.05 -19.84
C GLY A 189 11.00 0.50 -21.27
N GLU A 190 10.94 -0.82 -21.49
CA GLU A 190 10.73 -1.39 -22.83
C GLU A 190 9.44 -0.87 -23.46
N HIS A 191 8.38 -0.70 -22.65
CA HIS A 191 7.11 -0.14 -23.09
C HIS A 191 7.22 1.29 -23.61
N TYR A 192 8.19 2.06 -23.11
CA TYR A 192 8.39 3.48 -23.43
C TYR A 192 9.59 3.72 -24.35
N LYS A 193 10.06 2.70 -25.08
CA LYS A 193 11.25 2.81 -25.94
C LYS A 193 11.13 3.88 -27.03
N ASP A 194 9.92 4.11 -27.54
CA ASP A 194 9.65 5.12 -28.56
C ASP A 194 9.57 6.55 -27.97
N GLU A 195 9.57 6.65 -26.63
CA GLU A 195 9.50 7.87 -25.84
C GLU A 195 10.67 7.96 -24.84
N ALA A 196 11.80 7.30 -25.16
CA ALA A 196 12.93 7.12 -24.26
C ALA A 196 13.51 8.45 -23.73
N GLU A 197 13.47 9.52 -24.54
CA GLU A 197 13.90 10.85 -24.13
C GLU A 197 13.01 11.42 -23.00
N PHE A 198 11.68 11.29 -23.11
CA PHE A 198 10.76 11.75 -22.06
C PHE A 198 10.90 10.93 -20.79
N LEU A 199 11.08 9.61 -20.93
CA LEU A 199 11.38 8.73 -19.79
C LEU A 199 12.66 9.17 -19.07
N GLN A 200 13.74 9.41 -19.83
CA GLN A 200 15.02 9.82 -19.25
C GLN A 200 14.92 11.16 -18.54
N GLN A 201 14.31 12.18 -19.18
CA GLN A 201 14.08 13.48 -18.56
C GLN A 201 13.24 13.37 -17.28
N THR A 202 12.24 12.49 -17.26
CA THR A 202 11.39 12.27 -16.07
C THR A 202 12.13 11.55 -14.95
N LYS A 203 13.09 10.65 -15.27
CA LYS A 203 13.98 10.02 -14.29
C LYS A 203 14.97 11.03 -13.68
N GLU A 204 15.38 12.03 -14.44
CA GLU A 204 16.35 13.06 -14.01
C GLU A 204 15.73 14.17 -13.15
N ILE A 205 14.40 14.33 -13.16
CA ILE A 205 13.71 15.26 -12.27
C ILE A 205 13.71 14.69 -10.85
N ILE A 206 14.45 15.32 -9.94
CA ILE A 206 14.56 14.88 -8.55
C ILE A 206 13.67 15.73 -7.64
N ILE A 207 12.76 15.07 -6.94
CA ILE A 207 11.98 15.65 -5.85
C ILE A 207 12.82 15.56 -4.58
N HIS A 208 13.07 16.71 -3.96
CA HIS A 208 13.82 16.88 -2.71
C HIS A 208 12.86 16.80 -1.53
N ASP A 209 12.68 15.59 -1.02
CA ASP A 209 11.67 15.24 -0.03
C ASP A 209 12.30 14.99 1.35
N THR A 210 11.49 14.61 2.34
CA THR A 210 11.96 14.05 3.60
C THR A 210 11.29 12.71 3.89
N VAL A 211 12.03 11.81 4.53
CA VAL A 211 11.57 10.50 4.97
C VAL A 211 11.80 10.41 6.47
N ASP A 212 10.72 10.30 7.25
CA ASP A 212 10.80 10.26 8.71
C ASP A 212 11.62 11.44 9.29
N GLY A 213 11.53 12.61 8.63
CA GLY A 213 12.27 13.82 8.98
C GLY A 213 13.72 13.89 8.51
N GLN A 214 14.23 12.88 7.81
CA GLN A 214 15.55 12.88 7.18
C GLN A 214 15.45 13.35 5.73
N GLU A 215 16.46 14.07 5.24
CA GLU A 215 16.50 14.45 3.81
C GLU A 215 16.51 13.21 2.92
N ALA A 216 15.68 13.24 1.88
CA ALA A 216 15.56 12.17 0.91
C ALA A 216 15.39 12.73 -0.50
N LYS A 217 15.65 11.87 -1.49
CA LYS A 217 15.46 12.20 -2.90
C LYS A 217 14.70 11.08 -3.57
N VAL A 218 13.80 11.43 -4.48
CA VAL A 218 13.07 10.47 -5.32
C VAL A 218 12.93 11.06 -6.70
N SER A 219 13.14 10.26 -7.75
CA SER A 219 12.88 10.73 -9.11
C SER A 219 11.38 10.89 -9.33
N LEU A 220 10.97 11.81 -10.21
CA LEU A 220 9.57 11.98 -10.57
C LEU A 220 8.99 10.68 -11.16
N ALA A 221 9.76 9.98 -12.00
CA ALA A 221 9.34 8.69 -12.55
C ALA A 221 9.03 7.66 -11.46
N MET A 222 9.92 7.52 -10.46
CA MET A 222 9.71 6.62 -9.33
C MET A 222 8.52 7.07 -8.47
N ALA A 223 8.38 8.38 -8.23
CA ALA A 223 7.27 8.90 -7.46
C ALA A 223 5.90 8.63 -8.13
N ILE A 224 5.82 8.74 -9.46
CA ILE A 224 4.62 8.37 -10.24
C ILE A 224 4.36 6.85 -10.15
N ASP A 225 5.38 6.01 -10.30
CA ASP A 225 5.24 4.55 -10.17
C ASP A 225 4.72 4.14 -8.78
N MET A 226 5.17 4.86 -7.73
CA MET A 226 4.76 4.66 -6.34
C MET A 226 3.39 5.26 -6.00
N VAL A 227 2.68 5.91 -6.95
CA VAL A 227 1.31 6.36 -6.69
C VAL A 227 0.44 5.15 -6.39
N ALA A 228 -0.02 5.09 -5.15
CA ALA A 228 -0.98 4.12 -4.68
C ALA A 228 -2.36 4.78 -4.55
N PRO A 229 -3.31 4.49 -5.47
CA PRO A 229 -4.69 4.97 -5.40
C PRO A 229 -5.38 4.73 -4.06
N CYS A 230 -4.92 3.76 -3.28
CA CYS A 230 -5.46 3.42 -1.97
C CYS A 230 -4.94 4.26 -0.80
N ASN A 231 -3.83 4.96 -1.00
CA ASN A 231 -3.08 5.58 0.08
C ASN A 231 -3.93 6.61 0.82
N TRP A 232 -3.74 6.70 2.13
CA TRP A 232 -4.45 7.66 2.98
C TRP A 232 -4.34 9.11 2.48
N ASP A 233 -3.24 9.48 1.84
CA ASP A 233 -2.95 10.83 1.34
C ASP A 233 -2.99 10.95 -0.20
N PHE A 234 -3.77 10.11 -0.88
CA PHE A 234 -3.81 10.08 -2.35
C PHE A 234 -3.94 11.47 -3.00
N VAL A 235 -4.86 12.30 -2.52
CA VAL A 235 -5.09 13.67 -3.05
C VAL A 235 -3.82 14.50 -2.96
N GLY A 236 -3.20 14.49 -1.79
CA GLY A 236 -2.00 15.25 -1.55
C GLY A 236 -0.78 14.69 -2.30
N GLY A 237 -0.70 13.38 -2.52
CA GLY A 237 0.30 12.75 -3.37
C GLY A 237 0.21 13.22 -4.82
N ILE A 238 -1.01 13.26 -5.38
CA ILE A 238 -1.25 13.82 -6.72
C ILE A 238 -0.84 15.30 -6.79
N VAL A 239 -1.20 16.11 -5.80
CA VAL A 239 -0.81 17.53 -5.76
C VAL A 239 0.72 17.68 -5.78
N THR A 240 1.45 16.89 -4.99
CA THR A 240 2.92 16.90 -4.98
C THR A 240 3.49 16.57 -6.36
N LEU A 241 2.96 15.56 -7.04
CA LEU A 241 3.43 15.18 -8.38
C LEU A 241 3.16 16.25 -9.43
N LEU A 242 1.97 16.85 -9.43
CA LEU A 242 1.63 17.92 -10.38
C LEU A 242 2.49 19.17 -10.16
N LYS A 243 2.77 19.52 -8.90
CA LYS A 243 3.73 20.57 -8.54
C LYS A 243 5.14 20.26 -9.03
N ALA A 244 5.61 19.03 -8.85
CA ALA A 244 6.91 18.59 -9.34
C ALA A 244 7.02 18.66 -10.88
N ILE A 245 5.98 18.21 -11.60
CA ILE A 245 5.84 18.41 -13.05
C ILE A 245 5.85 19.91 -13.41
N GLY A 246 5.25 20.74 -12.56
CA GLY A 246 5.29 22.20 -12.65
C GLY A 246 6.67 22.83 -12.49
N GLY A 247 7.61 22.12 -11.86
CA GLY A 247 8.96 22.58 -11.52
C GLY A 247 9.17 22.88 -10.03
N GLU A 248 8.16 22.68 -9.18
CA GLU A 248 8.28 22.81 -7.73
C GLU A 248 8.79 21.49 -7.12
N LEU A 249 10.12 21.38 -6.99
CA LEU A 249 10.80 20.13 -6.59
C LEU A 249 11.00 19.97 -5.07
N HIS A 250 10.58 20.96 -4.28
CA HIS A 250 10.65 20.93 -2.82
C HIS A 250 9.23 20.99 -2.25
N PRO A 251 8.58 19.84 -2.00
CA PRO A 251 7.22 19.83 -1.53
C PRO A 251 7.13 20.45 -0.13
N GLU A 252 6.08 21.24 0.12
CA GLU A 252 5.81 21.89 1.41
C GLU A 252 5.62 20.89 2.56
N ARG A 253 5.21 19.66 2.23
CA ARG A 253 5.01 18.55 3.15
C ARG A 253 5.65 17.28 2.57
N PRO A 254 6.05 16.32 3.42
CA PRO A 254 6.71 15.11 2.94
C PRO A 254 5.83 14.35 1.93
N TYR A 255 6.43 13.80 0.88
CA TYR A 255 5.73 12.94 -0.08
C TYR A 255 5.37 11.62 0.59
N VAL A 256 4.10 11.26 0.51
CA VAL A 256 3.55 10.05 1.12
C VAL A 256 3.13 9.09 0.00
N CYS A 257 3.67 7.88 0.04
CA CYS A 257 3.28 6.79 -0.83
C CYS A 257 3.58 5.45 -0.14
N HIS A 258 2.67 4.49 -0.21
CA HIS A 258 2.81 3.19 0.45
C HIS A 258 3.33 3.31 1.92
N SER A 259 4.46 2.67 2.25
CA SER A 259 5.09 2.72 3.57
C SER A 259 5.92 3.99 3.82
N ARG A 260 6.21 4.78 2.78
CA ARG A 260 6.97 6.03 2.91
C ARG A 260 6.18 7.02 3.77
N ASN A 261 6.82 7.52 4.82
CA ASN A 261 6.23 8.51 5.74
C ASN A 261 4.92 8.03 6.40
N LEU A 262 4.78 6.72 6.62
CA LEU A 262 3.59 6.13 7.24
C LEU A 262 3.29 6.69 8.64
N LYS A 263 4.30 7.18 9.35
CA LYS A 263 4.15 7.87 10.65
C LYS A 263 3.31 9.15 10.58
N LEU A 264 3.17 9.75 9.39
CA LEU A 264 2.32 10.92 9.17
C LEU A 264 0.84 10.54 8.95
N SER A 265 0.54 9.24 8.80
CA SER A 265 -0.84 8.79 8.61
C SER A 265 -1.68 9.19 9.81
N PRO A 266 -2.88 9.76 9.60
CA PRO A 266 -3.82 10.03 10.69
C PRO A 266 -4.27 8.75 11.41
N LEU A 267 -4.02 7.57 10.82
CA LEU A 267 -4.36 6.26 11.39
C LEU A 267 -3.20 5.62 12.17
N TYR A 268 -1.99 6.21 12.19
CA TYR A 268 -0.80 5.60 12.79
C TYR A 268 -1.01 5.21 14.26
N ASP A 269 -1.42 6.16 15.10
CA ASP A 269 -1.64 5.92 16.52
C ASP A 269 -2.78 4.93 16.79
N ARG A 270 -3.83 4.97 15.94
CA ARG A 270 -4.94 4.03 16.02
C ARG A 270 -4.48 2.60 15.75
N LEU A 271 -3.75 2.38 14.65
CA LEU A 271 -3.19 1.07 14.30
C LEU A 271 -2.21 0.57 15.37
N LYS A 272 -1.39 1.46 15.92
CA LYS A 272 -0.47 1.15 17.03
C LYS A 272 -1.23 0.72 18.29
N ALA A 273 -2.32 1.41 18.65
CA ALA A 273 -3.16 1.04 19.78
C ALA A 273 -3.83 -0.33 19.57
N ILE A 274 -4.31 -0.61 18.36
CA ILE A 274 -4.89 -1.93 18.02
C ILE A 274 -3.82 -3.03 18.12
N SER A 275 -2.64 -2.83 17.53
CA SER A 275 -1.54 -3.81 17.61
C SER A 275 -1.14 -4.11 19.07
N ASN A 276 -1.03 -3.08 19.93
CA ASN A 276 -0.76 -3.28 21.36
C ASN A 276 -1.87 -4.09 22.03
N THR A 277 -3.14 -3.83 21.70
CA THR A 277 -4.30 -4.54 22.24
C THR A 277 -4.31 -6.01 21.83
N LEU A 278 -4.00 -6.30 20.56
CA LEU A 278 -3.82 -7.67 20.06
C LEU A 278 -2.69 -8.39 20.80
N GLY A 279 -1.59 -7.67 21.07
CA GLY A 279 -0.48 -8.15 21.89
C GLY A 279 -0.90 -8.62 23.29
N VAL A 280 -1.76 -7.86 23.97
CA VAL A 280 -2.33 -8.22 25.28
C VAL A 280 -3.19 -9.47 25.17
N PHE A 281 -4.07 -9.51 24.17
CA PHE A 281 -5.00 -10.62 23.96
C PHE A 281 -4.26 -11.96 23.81
N TRP A 282 -3.18 -12.02 23.02
CA TRP A 282 -2.49 -13.27 22.78
C TRP A 282 -1.46 -13.65 23.86
N LYS A 283 -0.79 -12.66 24.48
CA LYS A 283 0.21 -12.92 25.56
C LYS A 283 -0.43 -13.15 26.94
N GLN A 284 -1.71 -12.80 27.12
CA GLN A 284 -2.43 -12.90 28.41
C GLN A 284 -1.72 -12.18 29.58
N GLY A 285 -0.96 -11.13 29.27
CA GLY A 285 -0.17 -10.37 30.24
C GLY A 285 -0.68 -8.94 30.43
N GLU A 286 -0.38 -8.35 31.57
CA GLU A 286 -0.63 -6.93 31.81
C GLU A 286 0.29 -6.06 30.94
N THR A 287 -0.25 -4.96 30.41
CA THR A 287 0.54 -3.93 29.73
C THR A 287 0.26 -2.57 30.35
N ARG A 288 1.27 -1.70 30.34
CA ARG A 288 1.13 -0.28 30.69
C ARG A 288 0.64 0.59 29.53
N LYS A 289 0.50 0.00 28.33
CA LYS A 289 0.10 0.72 27.12
C LYS A 289 -1.43 0.89 27.06
N PRO A 290 -1.94 1.89 26.33
CA PRO A 290 -3.37 2.02 26.07
C PRO A 290 -3.93 0.75 25.43
N ILE A 291 -5.07 0.28 25.93
CA ILE A 291 -5.81 -0.88 25.44
C ILE A 291 -7.15 -0.39 24.90
N ASP A 292 -7.57 -0.90 23.75
CA ASP A 292 -8.94 -0.71 23.24
C ASP A 292 -9.85 -1.85 23.70
N SER A 293 -10.74 -1.57 24.67
CA SER A 293 -11.71 -2.54 25.18
C SER A 293 -12.71 -3.04 24.13
N ASN A 294 -13.01 -2.23 23.11
CA ASN A 294 -13.93 -2.63 22.04
C ASN A 294 -13.30 -3.72 21.18
N ILE A 295 -12.00 -3.62 20.88
CA ILE A 295 -11.27 -4.67 20.15
C ILE A 295 -11.27 -5.99 20.92
N LEU A 296 -11.03 -5.97 22.24
CA LEU A 296 -11.11 -7.17 23.07
C LEU A 296 -12.51 -7.80 23.07
N THR A 297 -13.54 -6.95 23.10
CA THR A 297 -14.93 -7.41 23.03
C THR A 297 -15.24 -8.07 21.69
N LEU A 298 -14.73 -7.51 20.57
CA LEU A 298 -14.89 -8.10 19.24
C LEU A 298 -14.20 -9.47 19.11
N LEU A 299 -13.03 -9.65 19.73
CA LEU A 299 -12.31 -10.92 19.71
C LEU A 299 -13.02 -12.02 20.53
N GLY A 300 -13.72 -11.65 21.60
CA GLY A 300 -14.44 -12.57 22.47
C GLY A 300 -13.52 -13.50 23.25
N GLU A 301 -13.96 -14.74 23.48
CA GLU A 301 -13.18 -15.72 24.24
C GLU A 301 -11.86 -16.09 23.54
N SER A 302 -10.79 -16.18 24.33
CA SER A 302 -9.45 -16.53 23.86
C SER A 302 -9.31 -18.02 23.60
N THR A 303 -9.44 -18.44 22.34
CA THR A 303 -9.11 -19.80 21.87
C THR A 303 -7.68 -19.86 21.31
N PRO A 304 -7.07 -21.05 21.16
CA PRO A 304 -5.77 -21.20 20.50
C PRO A 304 -5.70 -20.55 19.10
N VAL A 305 -6.71 -20.81 18.25
CA VAL A 305 -6.80 -20.24 16.90
C VAL A 305 -6.88 -18.72 16.93
N LYS A 306 -7.77 -18.15 17.76
CA LYS A 306 -7.93 -16.69 17.87
C LYS A 306 -6.66 -16.01 18.36
N ARG A 307 -5.96 -16.60 19.33
CA ARG A 307 -4.67 -16.07 19.81
C ARG A 307 -3.62 -16.06 18.71
N TRP A 308 -3.53 -17.13 17.92
CA TRP A 308 -2.58 -17.19 16.79
C TRP A 308 -2.91 -16.14 15.72
N LEU A 309 -4.18 -16.02 15.32
CA LEU A 309 -4.59 -15.01 14.33
C LEU A 309 -4.41 -13.58 14.86
N ALA A 310 -4.74 -13.32 16.13
CA ALA A 310 -4.53 -12.02 16.76
C ALA A 310 -3.05 -11.66 16.88
N ALA A 311 -2.20 -12.63 17.25
CA ALA A 311 -0.75 -12.46 17.25
C ALA A 311 -0.25 -12.13 15.84
N SER A 312 -0.67 -12.92 14.85
CA SER A 312 -0.32 -12.71 13.43
C SER A 312 -0.65 -11.29 12.97
N LEU A 313 -1.90 -10.84 13.16
CA LEU A 313 -2.34 -9.51 12.76
C LEU A 313 -1.60 -8.40 13.54
N GLY A 314 -1.46 -8.54 14.84
CA GLY A 314 -0.79 -7.56 15.70
C GLY A 314 0.68 -7.35 15.29
N THR A 315 1.37 -8.45 14.99
CA THR A 315 2.76 -8.45 14.50
C THR A 315 2.85 -7.88 13.10
N THR A 316 1.96 -8.25 12.16
CA THR A 316 1.92 -7.66 10.81
C THR A 316 1.75 -6.14 10.85
N ILE A 317 0.79 -5.63 11.63
CA ILE A 317 0.58 -4.18 11.79
C ILE A 317 1.86 -3.53 12.30
N ARG A 318 2.45 -4.07 13.38
CA ARG A 318 3.64 -3.49 14.00
C ARG A 318 4.84 -3.46 13.05
N LEU A 319 5.10 -4.56 12.36
CA LEU A 319 6.18 -4.64 11.38
C LEU A 319 6.00 -3.63 10.25
N GLN A 320 4.78 -3.44 9.73
CA GLN A 320 4.55 -2.41 8.72
C GLN A 320 4.70 -0.98 9.26
N LEU A 321 4.31 -0.71 10.51
CA LEU A 321 4.48 0.60 11.15
C LEU A 321 5.94 0.91 11.53
N GLU A 322 6.75 -0.13 11.74
CA GLU A 322 8.17 -0.06 12.10
C GLU A 322 9.09 -0.20 10.88
N ALA A 323 8.57 -0.71 9.76
CA ALA A 323 9.32 -0.88 8.52
C ALA A 323 9.96 0.45 8.13
N SER A 324 11.24 0.38 7.75
CA SER A 324 11.90 1.53 7.16
C SER A 324 11.11 1.97 5.93
N SER A 325 10.87 3.27 5.82
CA SER A 325 10.35 3.89 4.61
C SER A 325 11.17 3.56 3.35
N ASP A 326 12.41 3.08 3.53
CA ASP A 326 13.35 2.71 2.48
C ASP A 326 13.31 1.23 2.08
N CYS A 327 12.41 0.41 2.64
CA CYS A 327 12.33 -1.02 2.27
C CYS A 327 12.06 -1.25 0.77
N TRP A 328 11.62 -0.23 0.03
CA TRP A 328 11.45 -0.29 -1.41
C TRP A 328 12.73 0.07 -2.19
N LEU A 329 13.65 0.83 -1.59
CA LEU A 329 14.91 1.22 -2.23
C LEU A 329 15.89 0.04 -2.34
N THR A 330 15.71 -1.01 -1.54
CA THR A 330 16.52 -2.24 -1.64
C THR A 330 16.19 -3.08 -2.87
N PHE A 331 15.07 -2.81 -3.55
CA PHE A 331 14.68 -3.47 -4.80
C PHE A 331 15.07 -2.67 -6.07
N CYS A 332 15.80 -1.56 -5.94
CA CYS A 332 16.24 -0.70 -7.05
C CYS A 332 17.71 -0.91 -7.43
#